data_AF-A0A835YBA3-F1
#
_entry.id   AF-A0A835YBA3-F1
#
_cell.length_a   1.000
_cell.length_b   1.000
_cell.length_c   1.000
_cell.angle_alpha   90.00
_cell.angle_beta   90.00
_cell.angle_gamma   90.00
#
_symmetry.space_group_name_H-M   'P 1'
#
loop_
_entity.id
_entity.type
_entity.pdbx_description
1 polymer ?
#
loop_
_entity_poly.entity_id
_entity_poly.type
_entity_poly.pdbx_seq_one_letter_code
_entity_poly.pdbx_strand_id
1 'polypeptide(L)'
;MPAPAWGPFATVKVLLRAWTAAAAAATARRPSCLRGSEENAMVADVKMRSLVDCILSRRPWPGRWTDLAADVCRQASLFWEVAATAVAGLAQMLDIDAHVGSSEGGGGGPPGVVAALAGGALPFLERLLRRTVSEVVDVPKVGHAAVAEQLLQDLEQLLQRAGPEIAEAPKAAAFVASVTKHLRRALRLGARTFGGIALRLATSVLDAAVNPAVFNGAGVPAQRAETLGLVLSIAVGEWLPILSSLQRQNVVLFTALASLRAEAGWCTCFRIIMDSAMCAGLLSSSCSGGGWRLDAIRQAGLVPLVGAAMQVYRVLERSARCSEDSIADTAAHLACAVPDEVLRAQGDFAWRPEAVRALARESESFGPRAGPIILCLLAAHLEAGSPAFESTLPQLQPSTKPASLLQTLSPLLVPPAEARRRLGLPPACASPACVNLAGDSEVALKRQKCGGCGRVEYCCKECQREDWKAGHKAACGGP
;
A
#
# COMPACT_ATOMS: atom_id res chain seq x y z
N MET A 1 -14.33 45.41 11.09
CA MET A 1 -13.51 44.63 12.03
C MET A 1 -13.24 43.28 11.41
N PRO A 2 -11.99 42.87 11.16
CA PRO A 2 -11.72 41.54 10.64
C PRO A 2 -11.90 40.50 11.75
N ALA A 3 -12.47 39.34 11.42
CA ALA A 3 -12.59 38.22 12.35
C ALA A 3 -11.19 37.75 12.79
N PRO A 4 -10.99 37.37 14.06
CA PRO A 4 -9.70 36.91 14.52
C PRO A 4 -9.32 35.62 13.79
N ALA A 5 -8.13 35.59 13.18
CA ALA A 5 -7.53 34.39 12.64
C ALA A 5 -7.11 33.49 13.81
N TRP A 6 -7.88 32.43 14.07
CA TRP A 6 -7.51 31.41 15.03
C TRP A 6 -6.41 30.56 14.42
N GLY A 7 -5.18 30.66 14.95
CA GLY A 7 -4.08 29.79 14.54
C GLY A 7 -4.34 28.32 14.90
N PRO A 8 -3.67 27.35 14.25
CA PRO A 8 -3.90 25.91 14.42
C PRO A 8 -3.83 25.43 15.89
N PHE A 9 -3.06 26.14 16.73
CA PHE A 9 -2.95 25.88 18.17
C PHE A 9 -4.24 26.09 18.96
N ALA A 10 -5.08 27.02 18.55
CA ALA A 10 -6.31 27.29 19.27
C ALA A 10 -7.38 26.22 18.96
N THR A 11 -7.38 25.67 17.74
CA THR A 11 -8.21 24.53 17.34
C THR A 11 -7.85 23.26 18.12
N VAL A 12 -6.55 22.95 18.25
CA VAL A 12 -6.06 21.80 19.05
C VAL A 12 -6.46 21.95 20.52
N LYS A 13 -6.33 23.15 21.10
CA LYS A 13 -6.71 23.43 22.49
C LYS A 13 -8.22 23.32 22.73
N VAL A 14 -9.04 23.67 21.74
CA VAL A 14 -10.51 23.51 21.78
C VAL A 14 -10.91 22.03 21.69
N LEU A 15 -10.30 21.26 20.77
CA LEU A 15 -10.55 19.83 20.63
C LEU A 15 -10.15 19.04 21.88
N LEU A 16 -9.05 19.43 22.54
CA LEU A 16 -8.61 18.83 23.80
C LEU A 16 -9.52 19.19 25.00
N ARG A 17 -10.06 20.41 25.05
CA ARG A 17 -11.08 20.78 26.05
C ARG A 17 -12.39 20.03 25.84
N ALA A 18 -12.79 19.83 24.57
CA ALA A 18 -13.94 18.99 24.24
C ALA A 18 -13.69 17.52 24.62
N TRP A 19 -12.49 17.00 24.40
CA TRP A 19 -12.09 15.64 24.78
C TRP A 19 -12.10 15.44 26.31
N THR A 20 -11.46 16.33 27.06
CA THR A 20 -11.46 16.27 28.54
C THR A 20 -12.87 16.36 29.12
N ALA A 21 -13.75 17.17 28.53
CA ALA A 21 -15.16 17.24 28.91
C ALA A 21 -15.93 15.96 28.55
N ALA A 22 -15.71 15.39 27.36
CA ALA A 22 -16.34 14.16 26.90
C ALA A 22 -15.89 12.93 27.71
N ALA A 23 -14.60 12.84 28.04
CA ALA A 23 -14.03 11.83 28.91
C ALA A 23 -14.64 11.91 30.32
N ALA A 24 -14.69 13.11 30.92
CA ALA A 24 -15.33 13.31 32.23
C ALA A 24 -16.82 12.94 32.23
N ALA A 25 -17.55 13.29 31.16
CA ALA A 25 -18.96 12.95 31.00
C ALA A 25 -19.19 11.43 30.80
N ALA A 26 -18.29 10.74 30.09
CA ALA A 26 -18.35 9.30 29.89
C ALA A 26 -18.07 8.52 31.19
N THR A 27 -17.13 9.01 32.01
CA THR A 27 -16.84 8.44 33.34
C THR A 27 -18.04 8.62 34.29
N ALA A 28 -18.74 9.75 34.22
CA ALA A 28 -19.91 10.03 35.05
C ALA A 28 -21.16 9.18 34.73
N ARG A 29 -21.23 8.55 33.55
CA ARG A 29 -22.38 7.72 33.12
C ARG A 29 -22.21 6.22 33.36
N ARG A 30 -21.13 5.76 34.00
CA ARG A 30 -20.87 4.33 34.19
C ARG A 30 -21.59 3.73 35.40
N PRO A 31 -22.20 2.54 35.28
CA PRO A 31 -22.75 1.81 36.42
C PRO A 31 -21.64 1.32 37.36
N SER A 32 -21.90 1.34 38.66
CA SER A 32 -20.95 1.16 39.78
C SER A 32 -20.30 -0.23 39.91
N CYS A 33 -20.60 -1.16 38.99
CA CYS A 33 -20.12 -2.55 39.00
C CYS A 33 -18.79 -2.79 38.28
N LEU A 34 -18.12 -1.76 37.74
CA LEU A 34 -16.85 -1.88 36.99
C LEU A 34 -15.62 -1.23 37.69
N ARG A 35 -15.52 -1.29 39.03
CA ARG A 35 -14.43 -0.65 39.80
C ARG A 35 -13.01 -1.12 39.45
N GLY A 36 -12.82 -2.36 38.99
CA GLY A 36 -11.50 -2.85 38.55
C GLY A 36 -10.97 -2.16 37.27
N SER A 37 -11.82 -1.42 36.54
CA SER A 37 -11.43 -0.70 35.32
C SER A 37 -11.01 0.76 35.56
N GLU A 38 -11.23 1.30 36.76
CA GLU A 38 -11.01 2.72 37.07
C GLU A 38 -9.53 3.05 37.24
N GLU A 39 -8.77 2.17 37.89
CA GLU A 39 -7.33 2.37 38.10
C GLU A 39 -6.54 2.34 36.78
N ASN A 40 -6.90 1.41 35.88
CA ASN A 40 -6.33 1.34 34.54
C ASN A 40 -6.72 2.54 33.66
N ALA A 41 -7.95 3.07 33.80
CA ALA A 41 -8.38 4.27 33.07
C ALA A 41 -7.67 5.53 33.59
N MET A 42 -7.48 5.66 34.90
CA MET A 42 -6.81 6.79 35.52
C MET A 42 -5.30 6.84 35.19
N VAL A 43 -4.60 5.69 35.25
CA VAL A 43 -3.18 5.60 34.88
C VAL A 43 -2.95 6.01 33.42
N ALA A 44 -3.88 5.68 32.53
CA ALA A 44 -3.77 6.05 31.13
C ALA A 44 -4.23 7.48 30.82
N ASP A 45 -5.20 8.04 31.54
CA ASP A 45 -5.51 9.47 31.44
C ASP A 45 -4.28 10.30 31.84
N VAL A 46 -3.57 9.91 32.91
CA VAL A 46 -2.32 10.56 33.32
C VAL A 46 -1.23 10.41 32.25
N LYS A 47 -1.05 9.21 31.67
CA LYS A 47 -0.07 8.99 30.59
C LYS A 47 -0.42 9.72 29.29
N MET A 48 -1.70 9.79 28.91
CA MET A 48 -2.14 10.54 27.72
C MET A 48 -2.05 12.05 27.93
N ARG A 49 -2.38 12.57 29.12
CA ARG A 49 -2.13 13.97 29.44
C ARG A 49 -0.64 14.30 29.40
N SER A 50 0.21 13.42 29.93
CA SER A 50 1.66 13.58 29.84
C SER A 50 2.16 13.54 28.39
N LEU A 51 1.59 12.67 27.54
CA LEU A 51 1.89 12.64 26.11
C LEU A 51 1.49 13.95 25.44
N VAL A 52 0.25 14.37 25.64
CA VAL A 52 -0.29 15.62 25.08
C VAL A 52 0.54 16.81 25.56
N ASP A 53 0.91 16.87 26.83
CA ASP A 53 1.78 17.91 27.37
C ASP A 53 3.18 17.86 26.74
N CYS A 54 3.73 16.67 26.45
CA CYS A 54 5.00 16.53 25.73
C CYS A 54 4.91 17.07 24.30
N ILE A 55 3.86 16.69 23.57
CA ILE A 55 3.56 17.15 22.20
C ILE A 55 3.38 18.67 22.19
N LEU A 56 2.57 19.22 23.10
CA LEU A 56 2.27 20.65 23.16
C LEU A 56 3.46 21.49 23.66
N SER A 57 4.31 20.94 24.52
CA SER A 57 5.49 21.63 25.03
C SER A 57 6.74 21.44 24.17
N ARG A 58 6.64 20.70 23.06
CA ARG A 58 7.77 20.31 22.19
C ARG A 58 8.92 19.65 22.96
N ARG A 59 8.61 18.96 24.05
CA ARG A 59 9.62 18.25 24.83
C ARG A 59 9.80 16.85 24.25
N PRO A 60 11.03 16.31 24.24
CA PRO A 60 11.25 14.92 23.88
C PRO A 60 10.51 14.02 24.88
N TRP A 61 9.74 13.06 24.36
CA TRP A 61 9.07 12.06 25.18
C TRP A 61 10.12 11.23 25.91
N PRO A 62 10.11 11.18 27.26
CA PRO A 62 11.16 10.51 28.03
C PRO A 62 11.06 8.97 28.04
N GLY A 63 9.95 8.39 27.54
CA GLY A 63 9.74 6.93 27.49
C GLY A 63 10.00 6.33 26.10
N ARG A 64 9.94 4.99 25.98
CA ARG A 64 9.96 4.33 24.66
C ARG A 64 8.59 4.51 24.00
N TRP A 65 8.55 4.89 22.72
CA TRP A 65 7.26 4.98 21.99
C TRP A 65 6.55 3.62 21.92
N THR A 66 7.28 2.51 21.98
CA THR A 66 6.70 1.15 22.09
C THR A 66 5.83 0.94 23.33
N ASP A 67 6.17 1.60 24.44
CA ASP A 67 5.45 1.45 25.72
C ASP A 67 4.17 2.29 25.69
N LEU A 68 4.28 3.52 25.17
CA LEU A 68 3.14 4.38 24.87
C LEU A 68 2.19 3.72 23.87
N ALA A 69 2.73 3.17 22.80
CA ALA A 69 2.00 2.43 21.79
C ALA A 69 1.24 1.24 22.39
N ALA A 70 1.90 0.47 23.26
CA ALA A 70 1.27 -0.63 23.97
C ALA A 70 0.16 -0.14 24.92
N ASP A 71 0.36 0.98 25.61
CA ASP A 71 -0.63 1.59 26.50
C ASP A 71 -1.83 2.15 25.72
N VAL A 72 -1.60 2.95 24.68
CA VAL A 72 -2.64 3.46 23.77
C VAL A 72 -3.36 2.28 23.11
N CYS A 73 -2.67 1.27 22.62
CA CYS A 73 -3.31 0.09 22.03
C CYS A 73 -4.13 -0.69 23.05
N ARG A 74 -3.67 -0.87 24.29
CA ARG A 74 -4.46 -1.52 25.37
C ARG A 74 -5.76 -0.74 25.66
N GLN A 75 -5.67 0.58 25.66
CA GLN A 75 -6.74 1.52 26.01
C GLN A 75 -7.68 1.87 24.86
N ALA A 76 -7.22 1.77 23.61
CA ALA A 76 -7.98 2.09 22.39
C ALA A 76 -9.23 1.21 22.22
N SER A 77 -9.31 0.09 22.96
CA SER A 77 -10.54 -0.69 23.15
C SER A 77 -11.74 0.15 23.60
N LEU A 78 -11.50 1.31 24.23
CA LEU A 78 -12.53 2.17 24.79
C LEU A 78 -12.73 3.47 24.00
N PHE A 79 -11.74 3.94 23.22
CA PHE A 79 -11.81 5.26 22.56
C PHE A 79 -10.98 5.33 21.26
N TRP A 80 -11.61 5.04 20.11
CA TRP A 80 -11.06 5.20 18.76
C TRP A 80 -10.58 6.63 18.44
N GLU A 81 -11.23 7.63 19.02
CA GLU A 81 -10.86 9.05 18.89
C GLU A 81 -9.45 9.33 19.43
N VAL A 82 -9.00 8.60 20.45
CA VAL A 82 -7.67 8.76 21.06
C VAL A 82 -6.59 8.26 20.11
N ALA A 83 -6.83 7.16 19.41
CA ALA A 83 -5.91 6.66 18.39
C ALA A 83 -5.77 7.64 17.22
N ALA A 84 -6.90 8.13 16.68
CA ALA A 84 -6.88 9.15 15.62
C ALA A 84 -6.15 10.42 16.05
N THR A 85 -6.45 10.92 17.25
CA THR A 85 -5.79 12.11 17.79
C THR A 85 -4.29 11.90 18.00
N ALA A 86 -3.87 10.71 18.41
CA ALA A 86 -2.45 10.38 18.59
C ALA A 86 -1.71 10.33 17.24
N VAL A 87 -2.31 9.74 16.19
CA VAL A 87 -1.68 9.70 14.85
C VAL A 87 -1.69 11.08 14.20
N ALA A 88 -2.77 11.85 14.31
CA ALA A 88 -2.83 13.24 13.86
C ALA A 88 -1.79 14.11 14.59
N GLY A 89 -1.62 13.91 15.90
CA GLY A 89 -0.59 14.57 16.70
C GLY A 89 0.83 14.22 16.24
N LEU A 90 1.09 12.94 15.94
CA LEU A 90 2.35 12.51 15.33
C LEU A 90 2.56 13.19 13.96
N ALA A 91 1.57 13.17 13.07
CA ALA A 91 1.68 13.81 11.75
C ALA A 91 1.97 15.32 11.88
N GLN A 92 1.32 16.02 12.81
CA GLN A 92 1.56 17.44 13.10
C GLN A 92 2.95 17.69 13.71
N MET A 93 3.44 16.85 14.62
CA MET A 93 4.81 16.97 15.14
C MET A 93 5.84 16.88 14.00
N LEU A 94 5.64 15.94 13.08
CA LEU A 94 6.51 15.77 11.91
C LEU A 94 6.40 16.97 10.95
N ASP A 95 5.25 17.65 10.91
CA ASP A 95 5.03 18.86 10.11
C ASP A 95 5.80 20.07 10.68
N ILE A 96 5.79 20.24 12.00
CA ILE A 96 6.47 21.33 12.69
C ILE A 96 7.99 21.23 12.48
N ASP A 97 8.56 20.03 12.54
CA ASP A 97 10.00 19.83 12.33
C ASP A 97 10.44 20.07 10.88
N ALA A 98 9.59 19.74 9.90
CA ALA A 98 9.86 20.00 8.49
C ALA A 98 9.98 21.51 8.18
N HIS A 99 9.24 22.35 8.91
CA HIS A 99 9.26 23.81 8.72
C HIS A 99 10.41 24.49 9.49
N VAL A 100 10.90 23.88 10.58
CA VAL A 100 12.01 24.44 11.39
C VAL A 100 13.38 24.09 10.80
N GLY A 101 13.50 22.99 10.04
CA GLY A 101 14.77 22.51 9.48
C GLY A 101 15.23 23.13 8.15
N SER A 102 14.52 24.12 7.60
CA SER A 102 14.82 24.64 6.25
C SER A 102 16.02 25.61 6.18
N SER A 103 16.82 25.78 7.24
CA SER A 103 18.05 26.59 7.20
C SER A 103 19.30 25.70 7.03
N GLU A 104 19.76 25.62 5.78
CA GLU A 104 21.14 25.35 5.34
C GLU A 104 21.77 23.97 5.65
N GLY A 105 21.70 23.08 4.64
CA GLY A 105 22.88 22.32 4.18
C GLY A 105 23.07 20.86 4.63
N GLY A 106 22.33 20.36 5.62
CA GLY A 106 22.48 18.98 6.09
C GLY A 106 21.45 18.03 5.50
N GLY A 107 21.86 17.05 4.68
CA GLY A 107 20.98 16.03 4.08
C GLY A 107 20.40 14.98 5.05
N GLY A 108 20.22 15.33 6.32
CA GLY A 108 19.50 14.49 7.29
C GLY A 108 18.00 14.72 7.19
N GLY A 109 17.20 13.67 7.30
CA GLY A 109 15.75 13.81 7.43
C GLY A 109 15.37 14.63 8.68
N PRO A 110 14.12 15.11 8.78
CA PRO A 110 13.67 15.84 9.97
C PRO A 110 13.90 14.99 11.23
N PRO A 111 14.64 15.48 12.25
CA PRO A 111 15.03 14.68 13.41
C PRO A 111 13.86 13.97 14.12
N GLY A 112 12.66 14.57 14.11
CA GLY A 112 11.45 13.97 14.66
C GLY A 112 10.97 12.72 13.94
N VAL A 113 11.13 12.63 12.61
CA VAL A 113 10.74 11.45 11.83
C VAL A 113 11.63 10.26 12.18
N VAL A 114 12.95 10.50 12.19
CA VAL A 114 13.96 9.51 12.58
C VAL A 114 13.66 9.00 13.99
N ALA A 115 13.46 9.93 14.94
CA ALA A 115 13.23 9.61 16.34
C ALA A 115 11.91 8.84 16.56
N ALA A 116 10.85 9.19 15.82
CA ALA A 116 9.58 8.47 15.89
C ALA A 116 9.70 7.03 15.35
N LEU A 117 10.36 6.85 14.20
CA LEU A 117 10.60 5.53 13.60
C LEU A 117 11.53 4.66 14.47
N ALA A 118 12.64 5.23 14.94
CA ALA A 118 13.56 4.59 15.87
C ALA A 118 12.85 4.23 17.19
N GLY A 119 11.93 5.09 17.63
CA GLY A 119 11.11 4.92 18.82
C GLY A 119 10.10 3.76 18.75
N GLY A 120 9.74 3.30 17.55
CA GLY A 120 8.76 2.23 17.35
C GLY A 120 7.42 2.70 16.78
N ALA A 121 7.37 3.82 16.05
CA ALA A 121 6.17 4.26 15.34
C ALA A 121 5.65 3.19 14.35
N LEU A 122 6.52 2.47 13.63
CA LEU A 122 6.08 1.41 12.71
C LEU A 122 5.35 0.26 13.43
N PRO A 123 5.92 -0.36 14.50
CA PRO A 123 5.19 -1.33 15.33
C PRO A 123 3.87 -0.78 15.90
N PHE A 124 3.82 0.50 16.27
CA PHE A 124 2.59 1.14 16.74
C PHE A 124 1.52 1.19 15.65
N LEU A 125 1.87 1.70 14.47
CA LEU A 125 0.99 1.81 13.31
C LEU A 125 0.51 0.42 12.86
N GLU A 126 1.41 -0.55 12.84
CA GLU A 126 1.10 -1.95 12.59
C GLU A 126 0.04 -2.47 13.58
N ARG A 127 0.26 -2.31 14.90
CA ARG A 127 -0.71 -2.74 15.92
C ARG A 127 -2.05 -2.04 15.77
N LEU A 128 -2.03 -0.75 15.44
CA LEU A 128 -3.24 0.03 15.23
C LEU A 128 -4.02 -0.47 14.02
N LEU A 129 -3.35 -0.72 12.89
CA LEU A 129 -3.96 -1.35 11.72
C LEU A 129 -4.56 -2.71 12.10
N ARG A 130 -3.78 -3.57 12.77
CA ARG A 130 -4.23 -4.90 13.25
C ARG A 130 -5.54 -4.83 14.02
N ARG A 131 -5.64 -3.86 14.92
CA ARG A 131 -6.82 -3.65 15.75
C ARG A 131 -8.00 -3.09 14.95
N THR A 132 -7.75 -2.09 14.11
CA THR A 132 -8.77 -1.43 13.26
C THR A 132 -9.45 -2.45 12.37
N VAL A 133 -8.65 -3.32 11.75
CA VAL A 133 -9.21 -4.38 10.91
C VAL A 133 -9.98 -5.40 11.72
N SER A 134 -9.56 -5.74 12.94
CA SER A 134 -10.32 -6.72 13.73
C SER A 134 -11.68 -6.18 14.16
N GLU A 135 -11.73 -4.95 14.66
CA GLU A 135 -12.95 -4.39 15.24
C GLU A 135 -13.97 -3.92 14.20
N VAL A 136 -13.52 -3.37 13.06
CA VAL A 136 -14.42 -2.92 11.98
C VAL A 136 -15.19 -4.10 11.37
N VAL A 137 -14.57 -5.27 11.32
CA VAL A 137 -15.13 -6.46 10.67
C VAL A 137 -16.20 -7.11 11.51
N ASP A 138 -15.99 -7.17 12.83
CA ASP A 138 -16.91 -7.88 13.72
C ASP A 138 -18.18 -7.06 14.00
N VAL A 139 -18.09 -5.71 14.05
CA VAL A 139 -19.25 -4.83 14.25
C VAL A 139 -19.03 -3.48 13.54
N PRO A 140 -19.58 -3.25 12.33
CA PRO A 140 -19.47 -1.98 11.64
C PRO A 140 -20.32 -0.92 12.36
N LYS A 141 -19.71 -0.17 13.29
CA LYS A 141 -20.30 1.04 13.86
C LYS A 141 -20.02 2.22 12.93
N VAL A 142 -21.01 3.07 12.72
CA VAL A 142 -20.99 4.20 11.77
C VAL A 142 -19.80 5.18 11.98
N GLY A 143 -19.19 5.21 13.17
CA GLY A 143 -17.98 6.00 13.44
C GLY A 143 -16.63 5.33 13.14
N HIS A 144 -16.55 3.98 13.14
CA HIS A 144 -15.26 3.30 12.99
C HIS A 144 -14.64 3.47 11.60
N ALA A 145 -15.48 3.57 10.55
CA ALA A 145 -15.02 3.76 9.19
C ALA A 145 -14.37 5.14 8.98
N ALA A 146 -14.98 6.20 9.51
CA ALA A 146 -14.43 7.56 9.42
C ALA A 146 -13.12 7.70 10.20
N VAL A 147 -13.06 7.11 11.40
CA VAL A 147 -11.82 7.10 12.20
C VAL A 147 -10.71 6.29 11.53
N ALA A 148 -11.04 5.12 10.97
CA ALA A 148 -10.09 4.33 10.20
C ALA A 148 -9.59 5.12 8.99
N GLU A 149 -10.48 5.78 8.25
CA GLU A 149 -10.12 6.60 7.10
C GLU A 149 -9.17 7.75 7.49
N GLN A 150 -9.46 8.49 8.56
CA GLN A 150 -8.58 9.55 9.06
C GLN A 150 -7.21 8.99 9.48
N LEU A 151 -7.20 7.91 10.25
CA LEU A 151 -5.96 7.23 10.68
C LEU A 151 -5.07 6.83 9.51
N LEU A 152 -5.69 6.40 8.41
CA LEU A 152 -4.99 5.97 7.22
C LEU A 152 -4.52 7.15 6.37
N GLN A 153 -5.24 8.26 6.33
CA GLN A 153 -4.76 9.51 5.75
C GLN A 153 -3.54 10.04 6.51
N ASP A 154 -3.59 10.04 7.84
CA ASP A 154 -2.47 10.50 8.65
C ASP A 154 -1.25 9.56 8.50
N LEU A 155 -1.50 8.25 8.37
CA LEU A 155 -0.47 7.25 8.08
C LEU A 155 0.13 7.43 6.68
N GLU A 156 -0.68 7.72 5.67
CA GLU A 156 -0.22 8.04 4.32
C GLU A 156 0.72 9.25 4.34
N GLN A 157 0.34 10.33 5.01
CA GLN A 157 1.18 11.52 5.16
C GLN A 157 2.48 11.19 5.89
N LEU A 158 2.41 10.37 6.95
CA LEU A 158 3.59 9.93 7.69
C LEU A 158 4.53 9.11 6.80
N LEU A 159 4.01 8.18 6.00
CA LEU A 159 4.80 7.34 5.09
C LEU A 159 5.45 8.16 3.96
N GLN A 160 4.71 9.11 3.37
CA GLN A 160 5.26 10.02 2.36
C GLN A 160 6.43 10.83 2.92
N ARG A 161 6.37 11.23 4.19
CA ARG A 161 7.44 11.98 4.89
C ARG A 161 8.57 11.09 5.40
N ALA A 162 8.24 9.88 5.82
CA ALA A 162 9.16 8.86 6.34
C ALA A 162 9.91 8.11 5.24
N GLY A 163 9.50 8.23 3.97
CA GLY A 163 10.11 7.58 2.80
C GLY A 163 11.64 7.39 2.86
N PRO A 164 12.44 8.44 3.12
CA PRO A 164 13.90 8.31 3.17
C PRO A 164 14.44 7.58 4.42
N GLU A 165 13.66 7.55 5.50
CA GLU A 165 13.99 6.97 6.81
C GLU A 165 13.48 5.52 6.98
N ILE A 166 12.55 5.08 6.13
CA ILE A 166 12.10 3.68 6.00
C ILE A 166 13.26 2.73 5.62
N ALA A 167 14.46 3.26 5.38
CA ALA A 167 15.68 2.51 5.09
C ALA A 167 16.15 1.51 6.18
N GLU A 168 15.53 1.47 7.38
CA GLU A 168 15.68 0.31 8.26
C GLU A 168 14.96 -0.92 7.68
N ALA A 169 15.67 -1.59 6.78
CA ALA A 169 15.24 -2.70 5.94
C ALA A 169 14.27 -3.69 6.63
N PRO A 170 14.57 -4.21 7.84
CA PRO A 170 13.72 -5.22 8.47
C PRO A 170 12.37 -4.66 8.94
N LYS A 171 12.33 -3.41 9.43
CA LYS A 171 11.10 -2.77 9.93
C LYS A 171 10.16 -2.42 8.78
N ALA A 172 10.71 -1.86 7.69
CA ALA A 172 9.96 -1.58 6.48
C ALA A 172 9.34 -2.85 5.89
N ALA A 173 10.12 -3.92 5.83
CA ALA A 173 9.67 -5.19 5.30
C ALA A 173 8.60 -5.85 6.19
N ALA A 174 8.73 -5.75 7.52
CA ALA A 174 7.71 -6.21 8.47
C ALA A 174 6.39 -5.41 8.34
N PHE A 175 6.49 -4.09 8.15
CA PHE A 175 5.34 -3.24 7.87
C PHE A 175 4.66 -3.65 6.56
N VAL A 176 5.45 -3.84 5.49
CA VAL A 176 4.93 -4.27 4.18
C VAL A 176 4.19 -5.61 4.30
N ALA A 177 4.76 -6.58 5.01
CA ALA A 177 4.13 -7.88 5.23
C ALA A 177 2.82 -7.79 6.04
N SER A 178 2.76 -6.86 7.00
CA SER A 178 1.55 -6.60 7.78
C SER A 178 0.44 -5.97 6.92
N VAL A 179 0.78 -5.00 6.09
CA VAL A 179 -0.14 -4.43 5.09
C VAL A 179 -0.64 -5.53 4.14
N THR A 180 0.23 -6.45 3.69
CA THR A 180 -0.18 -7.61 2.88
C THR A 180 -1.30 -8.40 3.56
N LYS A 181 -1.14 -8.74 4.84
CA LYS A 181 -2.15 -9.50 5.59
C LYS A 181 -3.47 -8.75 5.72
N HIS A 182 -3.42 -7.43 5.90
CA HIS A 182 -4.60 -6.59 5.90
C HIS A 182 -5.30 -6.57 4.56
N LEU A 183 -4.56 -6.45 3.46
CA LEU A 183 -5.11 -6.56 2.10
C LEU A 183 -5.76 -7.93 1.87
N ARG A 184 -5.12 -9.03 2.29
CA ARG A 184 -5.72 -10.39 2.18
C ARG A 184 -6.99 -10.51 2.98
N ARG A 185 -7.05 -9.93 4.19
CA ARG A 185 -8.25 -9.92 5.02
C ARG A 185 -9.36 -9.10 4.35
N ALA A 186 -9.03 -7.92 3.81
CA ALA A 186 -9.95 -7.08 3.04
C ALA A 186 -10.62 -7.86 1.92
N LEU A 187 -9.79 -8.54 1.12
CA LEU A 187 -10.23 -9.33 -0.02
C LEU A 187 -11.20 -10.45 0.36
N ARG A 188 -10.97 -11.14 1.48
CA ARG A 188 -11.87 -12.22 1.91
C ARG A 188 -13.22 -11.74 2.40
N LEU A 189 -13.24 -10.57 3.04
CA LEU A 189 -14.46 -10.05 3.63
C LEU A 189 -15.35 -9.37 2.58
N GLY A 190 -14.84 -9.14 1.37
CA GLY A 190 -15.53 -8.35 0.35
C GLY A 190 -15.86 -6.93 0.84
N ALA A 191 -15.12 -6.45 1.86
CA ALA A 191 -15.45 -5.23 2.57
C ALA A 191 -15.08 -4.03 1.69
N ARG A 192 -16.09 -3.47 1.00
CA ARG A 192 -15.94 -2.38 0.02
C ARG A 192 -15.19 -1.16 0.59
N THR A 193 -15.57 -0.72 1.78
CA THR A 193 -14.95 0.42 2.48
C THR A 193 -13.51 0.13 2.87
N PHE A 194 -13.24 -1.09 3.35
CA PHE A 194 -11.90 -1.47 3.78
C PHE A 194 -10.95 -1.73 2.59
N GLY A 195 -11.47 -2.22 1.47
CA GLY A 195 -10.73 -2.41 0.23
C GLY A 195 -10.18 -1.09 -0.33
N GLY A 196 -11.00 -0.04 -0.39
CA GLY A 196 -10.55 1.28 -0.86
C GLY A 196 -9.46 1.89 0.04
N ILE A 197 -9.61 1.74 1.35
CA ILE A 197 -8.64 2.21 2.34
C ILE A 197 -7.29 1.48 2.22
N ALA A 198 -7.31 0.15 2.22
CA ALA A 198 -6.09 -0.64 2.19
C ALA A 198 -5.37 -0.49 0.85
N LEU A 199 -6.14 -0.32 -0.23
CA LEU A 199 -5.63 0.05 -1.55
C LEU A 199 -4.94 1.42 -1.51
N ARG A 200 -5.57 2.46 -0.95
CA ARG A 200 -4.92 3.78 -0.77
C ARG A 200 -3.61 3.67 -0.01
N LEU A 201 -3.60 2.99 1.14
CA LEU A 201 -2.38 2.80 1.92
C LEU A 201 -1.27 2.12 1.13
N ALA A 202 -1.59 1.00 0.45
CA ALA A 202 -0.63 0.28 -0.38
C ALA A 202 -0.08 1.20 -1.48
N THR A 203 -0.96 1.99 -2.09
CA THR A 203 -0.57 2.91 -3.14
C THR A 203 0.32 4.05 -2.63
N SER A 204 0.03 4.62 -1.45
CA SER A 204 0.88 5.66 -0.86
C SER A 204 2.25 5.12 -0.45
N VAL A 205 2.35 3.87 0.01
CA VAL A 205 3.64 3.23 0.29
C VAL A 205 4.44 3.06 -1.00
N LEU A 206 3.80 2.59 -2.06
CA LEU A 206 4.46 2.41 -3.36
C LEU A 206 4.88 3.75 -3.96
N ASP A 207 4.01 4.76 -3.92
CA ASP A 207 4.31 6.11 -4.40
C ASP A 207 5.46 6.73 -3.60
N ALA A 208 5.46 6.63 -2.27
CA ALA A 208 6.56 7.09 -1.43
C ALA A 208 7.88 6.36 -1.73
N ALA A 209 7.83 5.05 -1.99
CA ALA A 209 9.00 4.24 -2.33
C ALA A 209 9.55 4.54 -3.74
N VAL A 210 8.70 5.00 -4.64
CA VAL A 210 9.01 5.32 -6.03
C VAL A 210 9.31 6.81 -6.24
N ASN A 211 8.97 7.66 -5.27
CA ASN A 211 9.04 9.10 -5.44
C ASN A 211 10.49 9.54 -5.72
N PRO A 212 10.79 10.11 -6.90
CA PRO A 212 12.14 10.49 -7.29
C PRO A 212 12.72 11.59 -6.38
N ALA A 213 11.88 12.37 -5.67
CA ALA A 213 12.36 13.32 -4.67
C ALA A 213 13.13 12.65 -3.52
N VAL A 214 12.82 11.39 -3.19
CA VAL A 214 13.57 10.59 -2.21
C VAL A 214 14.99 10.30 -2.71
N PHE A 215 15.24 10.37 -4.02
CA PHE A 215 16.50 9.96 -4.63
C PHE A 215 17.28 11.04 -5.37
N ASN A 216 16.62 12.13 -5.73
CA ASN A 216 17.23 13.27 -6.40
C ASN A 216 18.09 14.13 -5.46
N GLY A 217 18.01 13.91 -4.14
CA GLY A 217 18.94 14.49 -3.17
C GLY A 217 20.29 13.76 -3.21
N ALA A 218 21.32 14.40 -3.76
CA ALA A 218 22.75 14.08 -3.65
C ALA A 218 23.08 12.61 -3.26
N GLY A 219 22.91 11.68 -4.21
CA GLY A 219 23.44 10.31 -4.12
C GLY A 219 22.86 9.47 -2.98
N VAL A 220 21.70 8.85 -3.21
CA VAL A 220 21.23 7.78 -2.32
C VAL A 220 22.30 6.69 -2.25
N PRO A 221 22.80 6.34 -1.05
CA PRO A 221 23.77 5.27 -0.90
C PRO A 221 23.26 3.99 -1.56
N ALA A 222 24.11 3.29 -2.30
CA ALA A 222 23.72 2.06 -3.02
C ALA A 222 22.99 1.04 -2.12
N GLN A 223 23.40 0.94 -0.85
CA GLN A 223 22.76 0.08 0.16
C GLN A 223 21.28 0.43 0.43
N ARG A 224 20.94 1.73 0.41
CA ARG A 224 19.54 2.18 0.58
C ARG A 224 18.71 1.85 -0.66
N ALA A 225 19.27 2.08 -1.85
CA ALA A 225 18.61 1.69 -3.10
C ALA A 225 18.35 0.18 -3.16
N GLU A 226 19.32 -0.64 -2.75
CA GLU A 226 19.17 -2.09 -2.68
C GLU A 226 18.07 -2.48 -1.71
N THR A 227 18.12 -1.97 -0.47
CA THR A 227 17.09 -2.21 0.55
C THR A 227 15.69 -1.88 0.03
N LEU A 228 15.55 -0.72 -0.61
CA LEU A 228 14.27 -0.28 -1.15
C LEU A 228 13.81 -1.15 -2.32
N GLY A 229 14.73 -1.58 -3.19
CA GLY A 229 14.46 -2.60 -4.20
C GLY A 229 13.94 -3.92 -3.61
N LEU A 230 14.52 -4.39 -2.50
CA LEU A 230 14.05 -5.60 -1.82
C LEU A 230 12.65 -5.40 -1.21
N VAL A 231 12.39 -4.26 -0.56
CA VAL A 231 11.07 -3.94 0.01
C VAL A 231 10.01 -3.84 -1.08
N LEU A 232 10.33 -3.15 -2.19
CA LEU A 232 9.48 -3.05 -3.36
C LEU A 232 9.22 -4.40 -4.01
N SER A 233 10.22 -5.28 -4.05
CA SER A 233 10.06 -6.65 -4.56
C SER A 233 9.00 -7.42 -3.77
N ILE A 234 9.00 -7.30 -2.43
CA ILE A 234 7.99 -7.91 -1.56
C ILE A 234 6.63 -7.24 -1.80
N ALA A 235 6.57 -5.91 -1.76
CA ALA A 235 5.32 -5.17 -1.92
C ALA A 235 4.66 -5.49 -3.26
N VAL A 236 5.41 -5.44 -4.36
CA VAL A 236 4.88 -5.73 -5.70
C VAL A 236 4.47 -7.19 -5.82
N GLY A 237 5.33 -8.14 -5.44
CA GLY A 237 5.00 -9.54 -5.63
C GLY A 237 3.89 -10.06 -4.70
N GLU A 238 3.73 -9.47 -3.50
CA GLU A 238 2.70 -9.89 -2.55
C GLU A 238 1.41 -9.07 -2.64
N TRP A 239 1.48 -7.77 -2.94
CA TRP A 239 0.30 -6.90 -2.97
C TRP A 239 -0.39 -6.92 -4.32
N LEU A 240 0.36 -6.89 -5.43
CA LEU A 240 -0.22 -6.73 -6.76
C LEU A 240 -1.30 -7.78 -7.09
N PRO A 241 -1.14 -9.08 -6.75
CA PRO A 241 -2.22 -10.06 -6.89
C PRO A 241 -3.46 -9.76 -6.06
N ILE A 242 -3.27 -9.26 -4.84
CA ILE A 242 -4.38 -8.93 -3.95
C ILE A 242 -5.10 -7.67 -4.45
N LEU A 243 -4.35 -6.62 -4.80
CA LEU A 243 -4.88 -5.36 -5.30
C LEU A 243 -5.64 -5.57 -6.60
N SER A 244 -5.09 -6.36 -7.53
CA SER A 244 -5.78 -6.70 -8.76
C SER A 244 -7.06 -7.51 -8.52
N SER A 245 -7.03 -8.46 -7.59
CA SER A 245 -8.24 -9.22 -7.21
C SER A 245 -9.33 -8.31 -6.62
N LEU A 246 -8.96 -7.42 -5.69
CA LEU A 246 -9.85 -6.40 -5.14
C LEU A 246 -10.41 -5.50 -6.24
N GLN A 247 -9.55 -5.08 -7.17
CA GLN A 247 -9.94 -4.22 -8.26
C GLN A 247 -10.89 -4.92 -9.24
N ARG A 248 -10.67 -6.20 -9.56
CA ARG A 248 -11.62 -6.98 -10.38
C ARG A 248 -12.98 -7.11 -9.73
N GLN A 249 -13.02 -7.37 -8.42
CA GLN A 249 -14.27 -7.38 -7.66
C GLN A 249 -14.97 -6.01 -7.70
N ASN A 250 -14.20 -4.93 -7.65
CA ASN A 250 -14.71 -3.57 -7.70
C ASN A 250 -15.12 -3.12 -9.11
N VAL A 251 -14.43 -3.52 -10.18
CA VAL A 251 -14.76 -3.12 -11.56
C VAL A 251 -16.17 -3.56 -11.91
N VAL A 252 -16.54 -4.81 -11.62
CA VAL A 252 -17.90 -5.33 -11.85
C VAL A 252 -18.94 -4.45 -11.14
N LEU A 253 -18.59 -3.96 -9.96
CA LEU A 253 -19.44 -3.08 -9.17
C LEU A 253 -19.49 -1.65 -9.72
N PHE A 254 -18.35 -1.09 -10.15
CA PHE A 254 -18.26 0.26 -10.70
C PHE A 254 -18.92 0.38 -12.07
N THR A 255 -18.81 -0.64 -12.93
CA THR A 255 -19.59 -0.72 -14.16
C THR A 255 -21.09 -0.76 -13.89
N ALA A 256 -21.51 -1.32 -12.75
CA ALA A 256 -22.91 -1.29 -12.31
C ALA A 256 -23.31 0.04 -11.61
N LEU A 257 -22.36 0.83 -11.13
CA LEU A 257 -22.56 2.04 -10.32
C LEU A 257 -22.01 3.31 -10.99
N ALA A 258 -21.91 3.34 -12.32
CA ALA A 258 -21.32 4.40 -13.15
C ALA A 258 -21.89 5.84 -12.94
N SER A 259 -22.77 6.04 -11.96
CA SER A 259 -23.40 7.31 -11.59
C SER A 259 -22.79 7.99 -10.35
N LEU A 260 -21.80 7.40 -9.66
CA LEU A 260 -21.24 7.96 -8.42
C LEU A 260 -19.81 8.50 -8.59
N ARG A 261 -19.56 9.68 -8.00
CA ARG A 261 -18.34 10.53 -7.91
C ARG A 261 -17.00 9.84 -7.49
N ALA A 262 -16.89 8.52 -7.61
CA ALA A 262 -15.72 7.73 -7.23
C ALA A 262 -14.56 7.76 -8.25
N GLU A 263 -14.64 8.63 -9.27
CA GLU A 263 -13.68 8.72 -10.38
C GLU A 263 -12.22 8.91 -9.92
N ALA A 264 -11.97 9.73 -8.89
CA ALA A 264 -10.61 10.05 -8.45
C ALA A 264 -9.85 8.88 -7.80
N GLY A 265 -10.58 7.98 -7.10
CA GLY A 265 -9.95 6.88 -6.37
C GLY A 265 -9.46 5.77 -7.29
N TRP A 266 -10.28 5.38 -8.28
CA TRP A 266 -9.97 4.29 -9.19
C TRP A 266 -8.79 4.62 -10.10
N CYS A 267 -8.75 5.81 -10.71
CA CYS A 267 -7.65 6.22 -11.58
C CYS A 267 -6.32 6.31 -10.82
N THR A 268 -6.33 6.83 -9.59
CA THR A 268 -5.12 6.91 -8.76
C THR A 268 -4.58 5.53 -8.40
N CYS A 269 -5.46 4.62 -8.00
CA CYS A 269 -5.06 3.26 -7.64
C CYS A 269 -4.57 2.46 -8.84
N PHE A 270 -5.25 2.59 -9.98
CA PHE A 270 -4.82 1.98 -11.24
C PHE A 270 -3.45 2.52 -11.65
N ARG A 271 -3.28 3.85 -11.69
CA ARG A 271 -2.00 4.51 -11.99
C ARG A 271 -0.90 3.97 -11.09
N ILE A 272 -1.13 3.87 -9.78
CA ILE A 272 -0.08 3.43 -8.87
C ILE A 272 0.22 1.93 -9.00
N ILE A 273 -0.79 1.07 -9.21
CA ILE A 273 -0.58 -0.35 -9.53
C ILE A 273 0.28 -0.49 -10.80
N MET A 274 -0.02 0.31 -11.82
CA MET A 274 0.64 0.26 -13.11
C MET A 274 2.03 0.88 -13.08
N ASP A 275 2.18 2.07 -12.50
CA ASP A 275 3.46 2.69 -12.21
C ASP A 275 4.30 1.72 -11.40
N SER A 276 3.76 1.09 -10.35
CA SER A 276 4.51 0.10 -9.55
C SER A 276 4.90 -1.15 -10.35
N ALA A 277 4.05 -1.63 -11.26
CA ALA A 277 4.39 -2.75 -12.14
C ALA A 277 5.47 -2.37 -13.16
N MET A 278 5.43 -1.14 -13.69
CA MET A 278 6.46 -0.57 -14.56
C MET A 278 7.78 -0.35 -13.79
N CYS A 279 7.70 0.25 -12.60
CA CYS A 279 8.78 0.48 -11.66
C CYS A 279 9.45 -0.83 -11.27
N ALA A 280 8.65 -1.88 -11.13
CA ALA A 280 9.11 -3.21 -10.79
C ALA A 280 9.90 -3.89 -11.92
N GLY A 281 10.12 -3.20 -13.04
CA GLY A 281 10.78 -3.77 -14.23
C GLY A 281 10.08 -5.03 -14.73
N LEU A 282 8.82 -5.27 -14.31
CA LEU A 282 8.04 -6.43 -14.73
C LEU A 282 7.86 -6.40 -16.24
N LEU A 283 7.80 -5.19 -16.81
CA LEU A 283 7.61 -4.95 -18.24
C LEU A 283 8.91 -4.69 -19.01
N SER A 284 10.08 -4.85 -18.37
CA SER A 284 11.38 -4.68 -19.04
C SER A 284 11.75 -5.96 -19.78
N SER A 285 11.77 -5.89 -21.12
CA SER A 285 12.05 -7.01 -22.02
C SER A 285 13.51 -7.50 -22.00
N SER A 286 14.43 -6.75 -21.38
CA SER A 286 15.88 -6.98 -21.46
C SER A 286 16.47 -7.90 -20.37
N CYS A 287 15.66 -8.39 -19.42
CA CYS A 287 16.20 -9.13 -18.27
C CYS A 287 16.08 -10.65 -18.46
N SER A 288 17.21 -11.32 -18.70
CA SER A 288 17.35 -12.79 -18.85
C SER A 288 16.98 -13.64 -17.62
N GLY A 289 16.55 -13.01 -16.51
CA GLY A 289 16.02 -13.67 -15.31
C GLY A 289 14.48 -13.64 -15.18
N GLY A 290 13.76 -13.38 -16.26
CA GLY A 290 12.36 -12.92 -16.28
C GLY A 290 11.23 -13.88 -15.85
N GLY A 291 11.52 -15.15 -15.51
CA GLY A 291 10.47 -16.13 -15.20
C GLY A 291 9.54 -15.69 -14.07
N TRP A 292 10.10 -15.21 -12.95
CA TRP A 292 9.29 -14.77 -11.81
C TRP A 292 8.51 -13.48 -12.07
N ARG A 293 9.02 -12.60 -12.94
CA ARG A 293 8.35 -11.35 -13.30
C ARG A 293 7.11 -11.64 -14.13
N LEU A 294 7.25 -12.54 -15.10
CA LEU A 294 6.15 -13.04 -15.90
C LEU A 294 5.09 -13.73 -15.02
N ASP A 295 5.54 -14.55 -14.06
CA ASP A 295 4.64 -15.17 -13.09
C ASP A 295 3.95 -14.14 -12.19
N ALA A 296 4.65 -13.08 -11.77
CA ALA A 296 4.05 -11.99 -11.00
C ALA A 296 3.00 -11.24 -11.81
N ILE A 297 3.24 -10.95 -13.10
CA ILE A 297 2.25 -10.34 -14.01
C ILE A 297 1.01 -11.24 -14.15
N ARG A 298 1.23 -12.55 -14.33
CA ARG A 298 0.15 -13.55 -14.47
C ARG A 298 -0.66 -13.70 -13.18
N GLN A 299 0.01 -13.86 -12.04
CA GLN A 299 -0.63 -13.98 -10.74
C GLN A 299 -1.36 -12.69 -10.35
N ALA A 300 -0.77 -11.54 -10.70
CA ALA A 300 -1.46 -10.27 -10.61
C ALA A 300 -2.66 -10.20 -11.55
N GLY A 301 -2.64 -10.89 -12.68
CA GLY A 301 -3.64 -10.71 -13.72
C GLY A 301 -3.66 -9.25 -14.16
N LEU A 302 -2.48 -8.67 -14.41
CA LEU A 302 -2.37 -7.29 -14.91
C LEU A 302 -3.01 -7.16 -16.29
N VAL A 303 -2.90 -8.17 -17.14
CA VAL A 303 -3.51 -8.18 -18.47
C VAL A 303 -5.03 -7.96 -18.37
N PRO A 304 -5.82 -8.80 -17.68
CA PRO A 304 -7.26 -8.54 -17.56
C PRO A 304 -7.57 -7.24 -16.81
N LEU A 305 -6.70 -6.80 -15.89
CA LEU A 305 -6.87 -5.54 -15.17
C LEU A 305 -6.76 -4.31 -16.09
N VAL A 306 -5.73 -4.27 -16.94
CA VAL A 306 -5.54 -3.17 -17.90
C VAL A 306 -6.62 -3.19 -18.96
N GLY A 307 -7.01 -4.37 -19.45
CA GLY A 307 -8.12 -4.45 -20.38
C GLY A 307 -9.45 -3.96 -19.77
N ALA A 308 -9.74 -4.35 -18.53
CA ALA A 308 -10.89 -3.80 -17.79
C ALA A 308 -10.79 -2.28 -17.62
N ALA A 309 -9.59 -1.75 -17.37
CA ALA A 309 -9.37 -0.33 -17.23
C ALA A 309 -9.62 0.45 -18.52
N MET A 310 -9.18 -0.08 -19.66
CA MET A 310 -9.48 0.49 -20.98
C MET A 310 -11.00 0.54 -21.24
N GLN A 311 -11.76 -0.47 -20.81
CA GLN A 311 -13.22 -0.47 -20.96
C GLN A 311 -13.89 0.60 -20.08
N VAL A 312 -13.52 0.68 -18.80
CA VAL A 312 -14.03 1.72 -17.89
C VAL A 312 -13.73 3.10 -18.45
N TYR A 313 -12.52 3.28 -18.94
CA TYR A 313 -12.08 4.54 -19.53
C TYR A 313 -12.95 4.96 -20.74
N ARG A 314 -13.29 4.04 -21.64
CA ARG A 314 -14.24 4.32 -22.74
C ARG A 314 -15.63 4.74 -22.25
N VAL A 315 -16.11 4.17 -21.14
CA VAL A 315 -17.41 4.56 -20.56
C VAL A 315 -17.33 5.96 -19.93
N LEU A 316 -16.17 6.32 -19.39
CA LEU A 316 -15.93 7.59 -18.69
C LEU A 316 -15.41 8.72 -19.61
N GLU A 317 -15.57 8.59 -20.93
CA GLU A 317 -15.13 9.42 -22.08
C GLU A 317 -15.18 10.97 -21.94
N ARG A 318 -15.59 11.54 -20.80
CA ARG A 318 -15.82 12.98 -20.59
C ARG A 318 -15.16 13.61 -19.37
N SER A 319 -14.61 12.86 -18.41
CA SER A 319 -14.22 13.44 -17.11
C SER A 319 -12.71 13.44 -16.77
N ALA A 320 -11.91 12.52 -17.32
CA ALA A 320 -10.64 12.12 -16.69
C ALA A 320 -9.40 12.23 -17.59
N ARG A 321 -9.04 13.46 -17.99
CA ARG A 321 -7.84 13.74 -18.82
C ARG A 321 -6.50 13.32 -18.18
N CYS A 322 -6.45 13.14 -16.86
CA CYS A 322 -5.19 12.85 -16.15
C CYS A 322 -4.77 11.37 -16.15
N SER A 323 -5.61 10.44 -16.64
CA SER A 323 -5.31 8.99 -16.59
C SER A 323 -5.00 8.34 -17.95
N GLU A 324 -5.18 9.06 -19.06
CA GLU A 324 -5.16 8.49 -20.42
C GLU A 324 -3.75 8.02 -20.82
N ASP A 325 -2.76 8.90 -20.67
CA ASP A 325 -1.35 8.63 -20.96
C ASP A 325 -0.82 7.42 -20.20
N SER A 326 -1.16 7.30 -18.90
CA SER A 326 -0.69 6.20 -18.06
C SER A 326 -1.30 4.86 -18.49
N ILE A 327 -2.59 4.82 -18.85
CA ILE A 327 -3.23 3.58 -19.33
C ILE A 327 -2.63 3.17 -20.68
N ALA A 328 -2.47 4.12 -21.62
CA ALA A 328 -1.90 3.87 -22.94
C ALA A 328 -0.46 3.35 -22.87
N ASP A 329 0.40 4.06 -22.14
CA ASP A 329 1.79 3.66 -21.96
C ASP A 329 1.85 2.28 -21.30
N THR A 330 1.05 2.04 -20.26
CA THR A 330 1.07 0.75 -19.57
C THR A 330 0.57 -0.39 -20.47
N ALA A 331 -0.49 -0.18 -21.24
CA ALA A 331 -1.01 -1.17 -22.17
C ALA A 331 0.05 -1.53 -23.24
N ALA A 332 0.77 -0.53 -23.74
CA ALA A 332 1.88 -0.73 -24.67
C ALA A 332 3.02 -1.55 -24.01
N HIS A 333 3.43 -1.20 -22.79
CA HIS A 333 4.47 -1.93 -22.08
C HIS A 333 4.07 -3.39 -21.75
N LEU A 334 2.80 -3.64 -21.38
CA LEU A 334 2.28 -5.00 -21.18
C LEU A 334 2.27 -5.80 -22.47
N ALA A 335 1.83 -5.20 -23.58
CA ALA A 335 1.86 -5.85 -24.89
C ALA A 335 3.28 -6.20 -25.33
N CYS A 336 4.27 -5.36 -25.01
CA CYS A 336 5.67 -5.67 -25.23
C CYS A 336 6.21 -6.79 -24.34
N ALA A 337 5.81 -6.80 -23.07
CA ALA A 337 6.37 -7.71 -22.06
C ALA A 337 5.75 -9.12 -22.09
N VAL A 338 4.45 -9.20 -22.35
CA VAL A 338 3.64 -10.43 -22.25
C VAL A 338 2.66 -10.56 -23.42
N PRO A 339 3.17 -10.55 -24.67
CA PRO A 339 2.31 -10.54 -25.87
C PRO A 339 1.35 -11.74 -25.90
N ASP A 340 1.83 -12.94 -25.56
CA ASP A 340 1.01 -14.16 -25.56
C ASP A 340 -0.14 -14.12 -24.55
N GLU A 341 0.08 -13.52 -23.37
CA GLU A 341 -0.98 -13.33 -22.37
C GLU A 341 -2.03 -12.32 -22.85
N VAL A 342 -1.58 -11.22 -23.46
CA VAL A 342 -2.48 -10.20 -24.03
C VAL A 342 -3.33 -10.81 -25.14
N LEU A 343 -2.73 -11.62 -26.01
CA LEU A 343 -3.42 -12.34 -27.07
C LEU A 343 -4.40 -13.38 -26.52
N ARG A 344 -4.02 -14.15 -25.50
CA ARG A 344 -4.95 -15.09 -24.84
C ARG A 344 -6.13 -14.37 -24.19
N ALA A 345 -5.95 -13.14 -23.72
CA ALA A 345 -7.01 -12.34 -23.12
C ALA A 345 -7.95 -11.67 -24.14
N GLN A 346 -7.73 -11.88 -25.45
CA GLN A 346 -8.52 -11.29 -26.54
C GLN A 346 -10.02 -11.66 -26.49
N GLY A 347 -10.40 -12.75 -25.80
CA GLY A 347 -11.80 -13.17 -25.62
C GLY A 347 -12.51 -12.61 -24.39
N ASP A 348 -11.79 -12.17 -23.37
CA ASP A 348 -12.34 -11.91 -22.03
C ASP A 348 -12.90 -10.48 -21.85
N PHE A 349 -13.50 -9.89 -22.89
CA PHE A 349 -14.00 -8.50 -22.94
C PHE A 349 -12.97 -7.38 -22.72
N ALA A 350 -11.75 -7.72 -22.29
CA ALA A 350 -10.78 -6.76 -21.77
C ALA A 350 -9.93 -6.11 -22.88
N TRP A 351 -9.49 -6.86 -23.90
CA TRP A 351 -8.57 -6.37 -24.96
C TRP A 351 -9.21 -6.34 -26.34
N ARG A 352 -10.32 -5.59 -26.48
CA ARG A 352 -10.98 -5.42 -27.79
C ARG A 352 -10.14 -4.52 -28.71
N PRO A 353 -9.92 -4.90 -29.98
CA PRO A 353 -9.15 -4.08 -30.92
C PRO A 353 -9.65 -2.64 -31.03
N GLU A 354 -10.97 -2.42 -30.97
CA GLU A 354 -11.56 -1.10 -31.03
C GLU A 354 -11.18 -0.23 -29.82
N ALA A 355 -11.05 -0.85 -28.63
CA ALA A 355 -10.63 -0.15 -27.43
C ALA A 355 -9.15 0.23 -27.48
N VAL A 356 -8.31 -0.70 -27.95
CA VAL A 356 -6.88 -0.45 -28.15
C VAL A 356 -6.64 0.68 -29.16
N ARG A 357 -7.38 0.70 -30.29
CA ARG A 357 -7.28 1.80 -31.26
C ARG A 357 -7.78 3.13 -30.73
N ALA A 358 -8.87 3.13 -29.95
CA ALA A 358 -9.37 4.37 -29.34
C ALA A 358 -8.29 4.98 -28.44
N LEU A 359 -7.70 4.16 -27.58
CA LEU A 359 -6.60 4.56 -26.70
C LEU A 359 -5.35 5.02 -27.48
N ALA A 360 -5.01 4.35 -28.59
CA ALA A 360 -3.90 4.75 -29.44
C ALA A 360 -4.10 6.15 -30.04
N ARG A 361 -5.27 6.41 -30.65
CA ARG A 361 -5.61 7.70 -31.26
C ARG A 361 -5.59 8.85 -30.26
N GLU A 362 -6.08 8.61 -29.04
CA GLU A 362 -6.04 9.62 -27.98
C GLU A 362 -4.61 9.89 -27.54
N SER A 363 -3.78 8.86 -27.40
CA SER A 363 -2.37 9.00 -27.05
C SER A 363 -1.55 9.77 -28.12
N GLU A 364 -1.91 9.67 -29.41
CA GLU A 364 -1.28 10.47 -30.49
C GLU A 364 -1.42 11.99 -30.27
N SER A 365 -2.48 12.42 -29.59
CA SER A 365 -2.71 13.84 -29.31
C SER A 365 -1.69 14.45 -28.33
N PHE A 366 -0.96 13.60 -27.60
CA PHE A 366 0.05 14.00 -26.59
C PHE A 366 1.49 14.03 -27.14
N GLY A 367 1.66 13.89 -28.46
CA GLY A 367 2.93 14.03 -29.16
C GLY A 367 3.56 12.70 -29.62
N PRO A 368 4.73 12.75 -30.27
CA PRO A 368 5.36 11.57 -30.86
C PRO A 368 5.95 10.66 -29.79
N ARG A 369 5.13 9.76 -29.24
CA ARG A 369 5.55 8.69 -28.33
C ARG A 369 5.49 7.34 -29.04
N ALA A 370 6.27 6.38 -28.55
CA ALA A 370 6.25 5.01 -29.06
C ALA A 370 4.96 4.26 -28.66
N GLY A 371 4.31 4.65 -27.56
CA GLY A 371 3.09 4.03 -27.03
C GLY A 371 1.97 3.89 -28.07
N PRO A 372 1.52 4.97 -28.74
CA PRO A 372 0.50 4.89 -29.79
C PRO A 372 0.83 3.91 -30.91
N ILE A 373 2.08 3.88 -31.37
CA ILE A 373 2.53 2.98 -32.45
C ILE A 373 2.41 1.53 -31.99
N ILE A 374 2.85 1.22 -30.77
CA ILE A 374 2.77 -0.13 -30.18
C ILE A 374 1.29 -0.55 -30.06
N LEU A 375 0.41 0.34 -29.60
CA LEU A 375 -1.02 0.06 -29.48
C LEU A 375 -1.68 -0.14 -30.85
N CYS A 376 -1.33 0.65 -31.87
CA CYS A 376 -1.81 0.46 -33.24
C CYS A 376 -1.39 -0.89 -33.81
N LEU A 377 -0.13 -1.28 -33.63
CA LEU A 377 0.36 -2.60 -34.07
C LEU A 377 -0.31 -3.74 -33.31
N LEU A 378 -0.53 -3.58 -32.00
CA LEU A 378 -1.26 -4.56 -31.19
C LEU A 378 -2.69 -4.70 -31.69
N ALA A 379 -3.40 -3.60 -31.94
CA ALA A 379 -4.76 -3.64 -32.45
C ALA A 379 -4.83 -4.36 -33.81
N ALA A 380 -3.91 -4.06 -34.72
CA ALA A 380 -3.82 -4.75 -36.01
C ALA A 380 -3.52 -6.26 -35.85
N HIS A 381 -2.67 -6.62 -34.89
CA HIS A 381 -2.37 -8.02 -34.59
C HIS A 381 -3.59 -8.78 -34.07
N LEU A 382 -4.32 -8.19 -33.12
CA LEU A 382 -5.54 -8.78 -32.59
C LEU A 382 -6.58 -9.00 -33.69
N GLU A 383 -6.69 -8.13 -34.69
CA GLU A 383 -7.71 -8.28 -35.75
C GLU A 383 -7.34 -9.25 -36.85
N ALA A 384 -6.09 -9.18 -37.31
CA ALA A 384 -5.66 -9.90 -38.51
C ALA A 384 -4.84 -11.15 -38.20
N GLY A 385 -4.52 -11.42 -36.92
CA GLY A 385 -3.53 -12.43 -36.54
C GLY A 385 -2.16 -12.15 -37.15
N SER A 386 -1.86 -10.88 -37.45
CA SER A 386 -0.74 -10.51 -38.32
C SER A 386 0.61 -10.67 -37.61
N PRO A 387 1.55 -11.51 -38.10
CA PRO A 387 2.86 -11.69 -37.47
C PRO A 387 3.74 -10.43 -37.46
N ALA A 388 3.29 -9.34 -38.13
CA ALA A 388 3.98 -8.06 -38.15
C ALA A 388 4.28 -7.54 -36.74
N PHE A 389 3.39 -7.78 -35.77
CA PHE A 389 3.62 -7.36 -34.38
C PHE A 389 4.84 -8.04 -33.78
N GLU A 390 4.94 -9.38 -33.83
CA GLU A 390 6.09 -10.14 -33.32
C GLU A 390 7.41 -9.71 -33.98
N SER A 391 7.40 -9.44 -35.28
CA SER A 391 8.61 -9.03 -36.02
C SER A 391 9.05 -7.58 -35.74
N THR A 392 8.12 -6.69 -35.39
CA THR A 392 8.37 -5.25 -35.22
C THR A 392 8.59 -4.87 -33.76
N LEU A 393 8.02 -5.63 -32.82
CA LEU A 393 8.10 -5.39 -31.38
C LEU A 393 9.54 -5.24 -30.85
N PRO A 394 10.54 -6.07 -31.27
CA PRO A 394 11.90 -5.93 -30.79
C PRO A 394 12.56 -4.60 -31.18
N GLN A 395 12.09 -3.98 -32.27
CA GLN A 395 12.61 -2.71 -32.79
C GLN A 395 11.95 -1.50 -32.12
N LEU A 396 10.75 -1.68 -31.57
CA LEU A 396 9.99 -0.66 -30.87
C LEU A 396 10.21 -0.79 -29.37
N GLN A 397 11.37 -0.34 -28.90
CA GLN A 397 11.51 -0.08 -27.47
C GLN A 397 10.82 1.25 -27.16
N PRO A 398 9.87 1.29 -26.21
CA PRO A 398 9.28 2.55 -25.80
C PRO A 398 10.41 3.48 -25.34
N SER A 399 10.57 4.61 -26.04
CA SER A 399 11.59 5.62 -25.73
C SER A 399 11.25 6.25 -24.39
N THR A 400 11.73 5.65 -23.30
CA THR A 400 11.56 6.19 -21.96
C THR A 400 12.58 7.30 -21.76
N LYS A 401 12.26 8.53 -22.16
CA LYS A 401 12.74 9.68 -21.37
C LYS A 401 11.77 9.80 -20.19
N PRO A 402 12.12 9.15 -19.08
CA PRO A 402 12.70 9.94 -17.99
C PRO A 402 13.94 9.29 -17.38
N ALA A 403 14.86 10.14 -16.92
CA ALA A 403 16.03 9.78 -16.11
C ALA A 403 15.69 9.29 -14.68
N SER A 404 14.46 8.87 -14.41
CA SER A 404 13.98 8.69 -13.05
C SER A 404 14.16 7.25 -12.59
N LEU A 405 15.00 7.05 -11.58
CA LEU A 405 14.92 6.04 -10.51
C LEU A 405 14.69 4.56 -10.83
N LEU A 406 13.68 4.26 -11.63
CA LEU A 406 13.14 2.95 -11.95
C LEU A 406 14.14 2.11 -12.72
N GLN A 407 14.92 2.73 -13.60
CA GLN A 407 16.05 2.05 -14.24
C GLN A 407 17.12 1.66 -13.22
N THR A 408 17.29 2.46 -12.15
CA THR A 408 18.22 2.16 -11.06
C THR A 408 17.70 1.05 -10.14
N LEU A 409 16.40 1.00 -9.87
CA LEU A 409 15.80 0.01 -8.99
C LEU A 409 15.50 -1.32 -9.68
N SER A 410 15.16 -1.32 -10.98
CA SER A 410 14.86 -2.52 -11.78
C SER A 410 15.88 -3.68 -11.61
N PRO A 411 17.21 -3.46 -11.67
CA PRO A 411 18.18 -4.53 -11.45
C PRO A 411 18.24 -5.03 -10.00
N LEU A 412 17.74 -4.26 -9.04
CA LEU A 412 17.71 -4.61 -7.61
C LEU A 412 16.49 -5.45 -7.23
N LEU A 413 15.53 -5.58 -8.15
CA LEU A 413 14.32 -6.34 -7.91
C LEU A 413 14.56 -7.83 -8.09
N VAL A 414 14.16 -8.57 -7.07
CA VAL A 414 14.35 -10.02 -6.96
C VAL A 414 13.02 -10.70 -6.65
N PRO A 415 12.89 -12.03 -6.82
CA PRO A 415 11.68 -12.73 -6.38
C PRO A 415 11.34 -12.40 -4.90
N PRO A 416 10.05 -12.25 -4.54
CA PRO A 416 9.66 -11.86 -3.17
C PRO A 416 10.24 -12.74 -2.07
N ALA A 417 10.32 -14.05 -2.31
CA ALA A 417 10.94 -15.00 -1.38
C ALA A 417 12.43 -14.72 -1.16
N GLU A 418 13.16 -14.34 -2.20
CA GLU A 418 14.57 -13.94 -2.12
C GLU A 418 14.72 -12.59 -1.42
N ALA A 419 13.85 -11.63 -1.72
CA ALA A 419 13.84 -10.34 -1.04
C ALA A 419 13.64 -10.51 0.47
N ARG A 420 12.67 -11.34 0.89
CA ARG A 420 12.46 -11.68 2.30
C ARG A 420 13.70 -12.28 2.95
N ARG A 421 14.37 -13.24 2.28
CA ARG A 421 15.61 -13.83 2.78
C ARG A 421 16.71 -12.79 3.00
N ARG A 422 16.95 -11.92 2.02
CA ARG A 422 17.97 -10.85 2.12
C ARG A 422 17.66 -9.83 3.20
N LEU A 423 16.38 -9.57 3.45
CA LEU A 423 15.91 -8.69 4.52
C LEU A 423 15.86 -9.37 5.90
N GLY A 424 16.28 -10.64 6.01
CA GLY A 424 16.23 -11.39 7.27
C GLY A 424 14.81 -11.69 7.75
N LEU A 425 13.82 -11.59 6.87
CA LEU A 425 12.44 -11.92 7.20
C LEU A 425 12.22 -13.44 7.13
N PRO A 426 11.40 -14.01 8.02
CA PRO A 426 10.97 -15.39 7.88
C PRO A 426 10.16 -15.57 6.59
N PRO A 427 10.14 -16.80 6.06
CA PRO A 427 9.21 -17.17 4.99
C PRO A 427 7.78 -16.74 5.33
N ALA A 428 7.06 -16.24 4.32
CA ALA A 428 5.65 -15.96 4.45
C ALA A 428 4.89 -17.25 4.84
N CYS A 429 3.75 -17.10 5.52
CA CYS A 429 2.88 -18.26 5.70
C CYS A 429 2.42 -18.72 4.33
N ALA A 430 2.58 -20.01 4.02
CA ALA A 430 2.22 -20.53 2.71
C ALA A 430 0.71 -20.51 2.46
N SER A 431 -0.12 -20.48 3.52
CA SER A 431 -1.55 -20.25 3.34
C SER A 431 -1.80 -18.88 2.69
N PRO A 432 -2.36 -18.83 1.47
CA PRO A 432 -2.81 -17.56 0.88
C PRO A 432 -3.94 -16.95 1.72
N ALA A 433 -4.56 -17.78 2.56
CA ALA A 433 -5.55 -17.40 3.53
C ALA A 433 -4.95 -16.93 4.89
N CYS A 434 -3.63 -16.80 5.04
CA CYS A 434 -3.09 -16.36 6.31
C CYS A 434 -3.40 -14.87 6.59
N VAL A 435 -4.19 -14.62 7.63
CA VAL A 435 -4.38 -13.31 8.28
C VAL A 435 -3.85 -13.31 9.71
N ASN A 436 -3.15 -14.37 10.11
CA ASN A 436 -2.69 -14.52 11.48
C ASN A 436 -1.63 -13.46 11.79
N LEU A 437 -1.99 -12.58 12.70
CA LEU A 437 -1.22 -11.47 13.21
C LEU A 437 -1.02 -11.66 14.73
N ALA A 438 -0.90 -12.91 15.20
CA ALA A 438 -0.59 -13.18 16.60
C ALA A 438 0.82 -12.69 16.96
N GLY A 439 0.98 -12.14 18.16
CA GLY A 439 2.23 -11.55 18.62
C GLY A 439 2.54 -10.17 18.02
N ASP A 440 3.70 -9.63 18.38
CA ASP A 440 4.11 -8.27 18.02
C ASP A 440 4.57 -8.11 16.57
N SER A 441 4.92 -9.19 15.87
CA SER A 441 5.40 -9.15 14.48
C SER A 441 5.27 -10.51 13.78
N GLU A 442 5.36 -10.55 12.45
CA GLU A 442 5.44 -11.83 11.72
C GLU A 442 6.67 -12.67 12.10
N VAL A 443 7.73 -12.01 12.55
CA VAL A 443 9.00 -12.61 12.96
C VAL A 443 8.84 -13.37 14.27
N ALA A 444 7.93 -12.93 15.14
CA ALA A 444 7.63 -13.60 16.41
C ALA A 444 6.74 -14.84 16.26
N LEU A 445 6.15 -15.08 15.08
CA LEU A 445 5.26 -16.22 14.86
C LEU A 445 6.08 -17.52 14.80
N LYS A 446 5.82 -18.44 15.74
CA LYS A 446 6.30 -19.82 15.64
C LYS A 446 5.78 -20.44 14.35
N ARG A 447 6.69 -20.93 13.51
CA ARG A 447 6.36 -21.59 12.24
C ARG A 447 6.46 -23.10 12.36
N GLN A 448 5.56 -23.77 11.66
CA GLN A 448 5.51 -25.22 11.53
C GLN A 448 5.70 -25.56 10.06
N LYS A 449 6.70 -26.41 9.76
CA LYS A 449 6.89 -26.93 8.41
C LYS A 449 5.76 -27.90 8.07
N CYS A 450 5.41 -28.00 6.78
CA CYS A 450 4.49 -29.02 6.31
C CYS A 450 5.02 -30.41 6.69
N GLY A 451 4.22 -31.20 7.40
CA GLY A 451 4.63 -32.55 7.84
C GLY A 451 4.86 -33.54 6.69
N GLY A 452 4.39 -33.24 5.47
CA GLY A 452 4.68 -34.02 4.27
C GLY A 452 5.99 -33.57 3.62
N CYS A 453 5.93 -32.52 2.80
CA CYS A 453 7.09 -32.11 1.99
C CYS A 453 8.18 -31.33 2.75
N GLY A 454 7.89 -30.77 3.93
CA GLY A 454 8.82 -29.92 4.68
C GLY A 454 9.22 -28.59 4.01
N ARG A 455 8.74 -28.31 2.78
CA ARG A 455 9.16 -27.16 1.95
C ARG A 455 8.45 -25.86 2.29
N VAL A 456 7.21 -25.94 2.78
CA VAL A 456 6.39 -24.78 3.10
C VAL A 456 6.17 -24.66 4.60
N GLU A 457 5.98 -23.43 5.08
CA GLU A 457 5.84 -23.11 6.49
C GLU A 457 4.52 -22.42 6.79
N TYR A 458 3.91 -22.79 7.92
CA TYR A 458 2.63 -22.28 8.38
C TYR A 458 2.77 -21.69 9.78
N CYS A 459 2.03 -20.64 10.09
CA CYS A 459 1.99 -20.08 11.44
C CYS A 459 1.09 -20.87 12.42
N CYS A 460 0.21 -21.73 11.90
CA CYS A 460 -0.66 -22.61 12.68
C CYS A 460 -1.21 -23.76 11.81
N LYS A 461 -1.84 -24.75 12.47
CA LYS A 461 -2.45 -25.91 11.82
C LYS A 461 -3.65 -25.53 10.94
N GLU A 462 -4.35 -24.46 11.26
CA GLU A 462 -5.49 -23.96 10.47
C GLU A 462 -5.01 -23.50 9.09
N CYS A 463 -3.95 -22.67 9.06
CA CYS A 463 -3.33 -22.25 7.81
C CYS A 463 -2.84 -23.43 6.98
N GLN A 464 -2.23 -24.44 7.61
CA GLN A 464 -1.83 -25.66 6.90
C GLN A 464 -3.04 -26.37 6.27
N ARG A 465 -4.14 -26.53 7.00
CA ARG A 465 -5.37 -27.18 6.50
C ARG A 465 -6.01 -26.40 5.36
N GLU A 466 -6.01 -25.08 5.42
CA GLU A 466 -6.52 -24.22 4.35
C GLU A 466 -5.69 -24.37 3.07
N ASP A 467 -4.37 -24.25 3.18
CA ASP A 467 -3.47 -24.40 2.05
C ASP A 467 -3.54 -25.81 1.44
N TRP A 468 -3.68 -26.84 2.29
CA TRP A 468 -3.92 -28.21 1.86
C TRP A 468 -5.14 -28.34 0.95
N LYS A 469 -6.25 -27.70 1.34
CA LYS A 469 -7.50 -27.67 0.55
C LYS A 469 -7.38 -26.81 -0.71
N ALA A 470 -6.57 -25.76 -0.67
CA ALA A 470 -6.34 -24.84 -1.80
C ALA A 470 -5.48 -25.44 -2.93
N GLY A 471 -5.05 -26.70 -2.79
CA GLY A 471 -4.33 -27.43 -3.84
C GLY A 471 -2.94 -27.91 -3.43
N HIS A 472 -2.42 -27.51 -2.27
CA HIS A 472 -1.12 -28.00 -1.81
C HIS A 472 -1.09 -29.54 -1.69
N LYS A 473 -2.24 -30.19 -1.43
CA LYS A 473 -2.34 -31.65 -1.44
C LYS A 473 -1.80 -32.30 -2.73
N ALA A 474 -2.05 -31.70 -3.89
CA ALA A 474 -1.60 -32.25 -5.18
C ALA A 474 -0.11 -32.01 -5.43
N ALA A 475 0.45 -30.91 -4.91
CA ALA A 475 1.86 -30.57 -5.04
C ALA A 475 2.74 -31.17 -3.93
N CYS A 476 2.14 -31.58 -2.81
CA CYS A 476 2.83 -32.17 -1.68
C CYS A 476 3.24 -33.60 -2.04
N GLY A 477 4.42 -33.74 -2.63
CA GLY A 477 4.96 -35.02 -3.09
C GLY A 477 5.32 -36.04 -1.99
N GLY A 478 4.94 -35.81 -0.73
CA GLY A 478 5.40 -36.62 0.42
C GLY A 478 6.94 -36.69 0.52
N PRO A 479 7.48 -37.27 1.60
CA PRO A 479 8.80 -37.87 1.56
C PRO A 479 8.79 -39.19 0.77
#